data_AF-X1S9A6-F1
#
_entry.id   AF-X1S9A6-F1
#
_cell.length_a   1.000
_cell.length_b   1.000
_cell.length_c   1.000
_cell.angle_alpha   90.00
_cell.angle_beta   90.00
_cell.angle_gamma   90.00
#
_symmetry.space_group_name_H-M   'P 1'
#
loop_
_entity.id
_entity.type
_entity.pdbx_description
1 polymer ?
#
loop_
_entity_poly.entity_id
_entity_poly.type
_entity_poly.pdbx_seq_one_letter_code
_entity_poly.pdbx_strand_id
1 'polypeptide(L)'
;MFILMGTFAFASGISQRLFKTTYTWIGHWRGGLTIAAVFASAGFGAICGSSTATAATMGKISLPEMKKYNYDDALATGTVAAAGTLGILIPPSTVLIVYGYLTEESIGKLFVAGILPGILLSIFFAATVALLCWRNPAIGPSGAPTSWKEKVRAMTGIIEALILFLLAIGGLFLGWFSPTQAGAIGAGGALIIGLARRQLSWRSFFESGKEGLRTACMVIFIITGAVIFGHFMAVSRIPFVLAE
;
A
#
# COMPACT_ATOMS: atom_id res chain seq x y z
N MET A 1 -5.83 -8.98 -11.12
CA MET A 1 -5.69 -9.91 -9.98
C MET A 1 -4.98 -9.27 -8.78
N PHE A 2 -3.84 -8.59 -8.93
CA PHE A 2 -3.21 -7.86 -7.81
C PHE A 2 -4.14 -6.83 -7.13
N ILE A 3 -4.96 -6.10 -7.90
CA ILE A 3 -5.99 -5.20 -7.34
C ILE A 3 -6.95 -5.98 -6.41
N LEU A 4 -7.41 -7.15 -6.84
CA LEU A 4 -8.33 -8.00 -6.08
C LEU A 4 -7.68 -8.59 -4.82
N MET A 5 -6.39 -8.94 -4.90
CA MET A 5 -5.59 -9.31 -3.73
C MET A 5 -5.61 -8.20 -2.68
N GLY A 6 -5.41 -6.95 -3.10
CA GLY A 6 -5.47 -5.78 -2.24
C GLY A 6 -6.82 -5.60 -1.53
N THR A 7 -7.92 -5.70 -2.29
CA THR A 7 -9.26 -5.52 -1.72
C THR A 7 -9.64 -6.66 -0.76
N PHE A 8 -9.27 -7.91 -1.06
CA PHE A 8 -9.47 -9.04 -0.13
C PHE A 8 -8.56 -8.96 1.10
N ALA A 9 -7.31 -8.50 0.95
CA ALA A 9 -6.42 -8.27 2.08
C ALA A 9 -6.96 -7.18 3.02
N PHE A 10 -7.57 -6.13 2.46
CA PHE A 10 -8.27 -5.12 3.24
C PHE A 10 -9.45 -5.70 4.01
N ALA A 11 -10.32 -6.43 3.32
CA ALA A 11 -11.51 -7.02 3.91
C ALA A 11 -11.21 -8.11 4.96
N SER A 12 -10.04 -8.75 4.88
CA SER A 12 -9.55 -9.69 5.88
C SER A 12 -8.84 -9.02 7.06
N GLY A 13 -8.88 -7.68 7.18
CA GLY A 13 -8.39 -6.92 8.33
C GLY A 13 -6.86 -6.85 8.47
N ILE A 14 -6.11 -7.19 7.41
CA ILE A 14 -4.64 -7.16 7.43
C ILE A 14 -4.12 -5.74 7.71
N SER A 15 -4.78 -4.73 7.13
CA SER A 15 -4.45 -3.31 7.32
C SER A 15 -4.48 -2.88 8.79
N GLN A 16 -5.51 -3.30 9.54
CA GLN A 16 -5.65 -3.00 10.96
C GLN A 16 -4.55 -3.68 11.80
N ARG A 17 -4.19 -4.91 11.43
CA ARG A 17 -3.10 -5.64 12.10
C ARG A 17 -1.75 -5.01 11.82
N LEU A 18 -1.46 -4.62 10.58
CA LEU A 18 -0.25 -3.86 10.20
C LEU A 18 -0.11 -2.57 11.01
N PHE A 19 -1.19 -1.78 11.09
CA PHE A 19 -1.19 -0.55 11.89
C PHE A 19 -0.98 -0.83 13.38
N LYS A 20 -1.71 -1.80 13.95
CA LYS A 20 -1.54 -2.16 15.37
C LYS A 20 -0.13 -2.64 15.70
N THR A 21 0.48 -3.42 14.81
CA THR A 21 1.84 -3.94 15.02
C THR A 21 2.88 -2.83 14.93
N THR A 22 2.83 -2.01 13.88
CA THR A 22 3.74 -0.87 13.74
C THR A 22 3.59 0.13 14.89
N TYR A 23 2.36 0.40 15.33
CA TYR A 23 2.09 1.23 16.51
C TYR A 23 2.64 0.60 17.80
N THR A 24 2.47 -0.71 18.02
CA THR A 24 3.03 -1.37 19.21
C THR A 24 4.57 -1.23 19.28
N TRP A 25 5.23 -1.18 18.12
CA TRP A 25 6.69 -1.09 18.05
C TRP A 25 7.22 0.33 18.21
N ILE A 26 6.56 1.32 17.58
CA ILE A 26 7.09 2.69 17.40
C ILE A 26 6.23 3.74 18.13
N GLY A 27 5.04 3.37 18.60
CA GLY A 27 4.06 4.27 19.20
C GLY A 27 4.54 4.97 20.48
N HIS A 28 5.53 4.41 21.17
CA HIS A 28 6.12 5.03 22.36
C HIS A 28 7.04 6.22 22.05
N TRP A 29 7.34 6.49 20.78
CA TRP A 29 8.10 7.67 20.36
C TRP A 29 7.19 8.88 20.15
N ARG A 30 7.76 10.08 20.22
CA ARG A 30 7.07 11.31 19.78
C ARG A 30 6.78 11.21 18.30
N GLY A 31 5.52 11.47 17.89
CA GLY A 31 5.05 11.18 16.54
C GLY A 31 4.88 9.69 16.23
N GLY A 32 4.87 8.82 17.24
CA GLY A 32 4.83 7.37 17.04
C GLY A 32 3.60 6.88 16.26
N LEU A 33 2.43 7.53 16.42
CA LEU A 33 1.23 7.19 15.64
C LEU A 33 1.37 7.53 14.15
N THR A 34 1.92 8.70 13.83
CA THR A 34 2.12 9.16 12.45
C THR A 34 3.22 8.37 11.76
N ILE A 35 4.31 8.06 12.45
CA ILE A 35 5.37 7.17 11.95
C ILE A 35 4.83 5.75 11.74
N ALA A 36 4.01 5.23 12.68
CA ALA A 36 3.35 3.94 12.49
C ALA A 36 2.43 3.94 11.28
N ALA A 37 1.69 5.02 11.03
CA ALA A 37 0.85 5.16 9.83
C ALA A 37 1.68 5.14 8.54
N VAL A 38 2.88 5.74 8.52
CA VAL A 38 3.80 5.67 7.36
C VAL A 38 4.20 4.22 7.08
N PHE A 39 4.71 3.50 8.08
CA PHE A 39 5.16 2.13 7.90
C PHE A 39 4.00 1.15 7.64
N ALA A 40 2.84 1.38 8.26
CA ALA A 40 1.63 0.60 7.99
C ALA A 40 1.14 0.83 6.56
N SER A 41 1.20 2.07 6.06
CA SER A 41 0.90 2.39 4.65
C SER A 41 1.90 1.76 3.71
N ALA A 42 3.18 1.75 4.05
CA ALA A 42 4.22 1.08 3.26
C ALA A 42 3.96 -0.42 3.15
N GLY A 43 3.74 -1.08 4.30
CA GLY A 43 3.47 -2.51 4.36
C GLY A 43 2.13 -2.92 3.73
N PHE A 44 1.09 -2.09 3.87
CA PHE A 44 -0.19 -2.32 3.22
C PHE A 44 -0.12 -2.02 1.71
N GLY A 45 0.64 -1.00 1.31
CA GLY A 45 0.96 -0.69 -0.07
C GLY A 45 1.58 -1.88 -0.79
N ALA A 46 2.47 -2.60 -0.10
CA ALA A 46 3.09 -3.84 -0.56
C ALA A 46 2.12 -5.02 -0.78
N ILE A 47 0.83 -4.83 -0.53
CA ILE A 47 -0.22 -5.84 -0.76
C ILE A 47 -1.31 -5.26 -1.66
N CYS A 48 -1.68 -4.00 -1.41
CA CYS A 48 -2.79 -3.35 -2.07
C CYS A 48 -2.45 -2.82 -3.47
N GLY A 49 -1.22 -2.34 -3.69
CA GLY A 49 -0.78 -1.77 -4.95
C GLY A 49 -1.61 -0.60 -5.47
N SER A 50 -2.32 0.10 -4.58
CA SER A 50 -3.19 1.25 -4.89
C SER A 50 -3.01 2.33 -3.84
N SER A 51 -2.64 3.53 -4.29
CA SER A 51 -2.46 4.69 -3.40
C SER A 51 -3.76 5.20 -2.81
N THR A 52 -4.82 5.25 -3.61
CA THR A 52 -6.14 5.72 -3.15
C THR A 52 -6.73 4.79 -2.11
N ALA A 53 -6.63 3.47 -2.33
CA ALA A 53 -7.09 2.47 -1.37
C ALA A 53 -6.23 2.47 -0.09
N THR A 54 -4.91 2.66 -0.21
CA THR A 54 -4.00 2.79 0.95
C THR A 54 -4.35 4.03 1.78
N ALA A 55 -4.50 5.20 1.16
CA ALA A 55 -4.87 6.44 1.83
C ALA A 55 -6.24 6.33 2.51
N ALA A 56 -7.25 5.81 1.81
CA ALA A 56 -8.60 5.65 2.36
C ALA A 56 -8.63 4.67 3.54
N THR A 57 -7.87 3.57 3.43
CA THR A 57 -7.77 2.55 4.48
C THR A 57 -7.04 3.08 5.71
N MET A 58 -5.84 3.62 5.52
CA MET A 58 -5.01 4.12 6.60
C MET A 58 -5.62 5.36 7.23
N GLY A 59 -6.30 6.21 6.47
CA GLY A 59 -7.06 7.33 7.01
C GLY A 59 -8.18 6.88 7.95
N LYS A 60 -8.98 5.88 7.55
CA LYS A 60 -10.06 5.33 8.41
C LYS A 60 -9.53 4.68 9.69
N ILE A 61 -8.34 4.10 9.65
CA ILE A 61 -7.76 3.37 10.80
C ILE A 61 -6.99 4.32 11.72
N SER A 62 -6.18 5.21 11.15
CA SER A 62 -5.18 5.97 11.91
C SER A 62 -5.63 7.36 12.33
N LEU A 63 -6.46 8.06 11.55
CA LEU A 63 -6.92 9.41 11.91
C LEU A 63 -7.78 9.43 13.19
N PRO A 64 -8.73 8.48 13.41
CA PRO A 64 -9.49 8.45 14.66
C PRO A 64 -8.59 8.22 15.89
N GLU A 65 -7.57 7.37 15.75
CA GLU A 65 -6.61 7.11 16.83
C GLU A 65 -5.72 8.34 17.09
N MET A 66 -5.20 8.99 16.05
CA MET A 66 -4.44 10.24 16.19
C MET A 66 -5.25 11.33 16.90
N LYS A 67 -6.53 11.47 16.55
CA LYS A 67 -7.45 12.41 17.19
C LYS A 67 -7.67 12.11 18.67
N LYS A 68 -7.79 10.82 19.04
CA LYS A 68 -7.91 10.39 20.44
C LYS A 68 -6.69 10.76 21.29
N TYR A 69 -5.50 10.79 20.67
CA TYR A 69 -4.25 11.18 21.31
C TYR A 69 -3.92 12.67 21.13
N ASN A 70 -4.85 13.50 20.67
CA ASN A 70 -4.68 14.94 20.44
C ASN A 70 -3.49 15.30 19.52
N TYR A 71 -3.31 14.53 18.45
CA TYR A 71 -2.38 14.91 17.38
C TYR A 71 -2.93 16.11 16.60
N ASP A 72 -2.02 16.92 16.06
CA ASP A 72 -2.38 18.01 15.16
C ASP A 72 -3.03 17.47 13.87
N ASP A 73 -4.17 18.05 13.48
CA ASP A 73 -4.95 17.58 12.34
C ASP A 73 -4.18 17.75 11.01
N ALA A 74 -3.37 18.80 10.86
CA ALA A 74 -2.60 19.03 9.64
C ALA A 74 -1.46 18.01 9.51
N LEU A 75 -0.76 17.71 10.61
CA LEU A 75 0.24 16.64 10.63
C LEU A 75 -0.41 15.27 10.33
N ALA A 76 -1.51 14.95 11.00
CA ALA A 76 -2.19 13.67 10.87
C ALA A 76 -2.68 13.43 9.43
N THR A 77 -3.46 14.37 8.90
CA THR A 77 -4.03 14.27 7.54
C THR A 77 -2.95 14.35 6.46
N GLY A 78 -1.97 15.26 6.61
CA GLY A 78 -0.85 15.39 5.69
C GLY A 78 0.02 14.13 5.64
N THR A 79 0.30 13.52 6.79
CA THR A 79 1.06 12.27 6.85
C THR A 79 0.32 11.12 6.17
N VAL A 80 -0.98 10.95 6.42
CA VAL A 80 -1.78 9.90 5.77
C VAL A 80 -1.87 10.11 4.26
N ALA A 81 -2.06 11.36 3.82
CA ALA A 81 -2.09 11.70 2.39
C ALA A 81 -0.76 11.38 1.71
N ALA A 82 0.36 11.79 2.31
CA ALA A 82 1.70 11.50 1.80
C ALA A 82 2.01 9.99 1.83
N ALA A 83 1.78 9.31 2.96
CA ALA A 83 2.04 7.88 3.11
C ALA A 83 1.18 7.03 2.18
N GLY A 84 -0.03 7.46 1.84
CA GLY A 84 -0.87 6.82 0.84
C GLY A 84 -0.19 6.71 -0.54
N THR A 85 0.68 7.66 -0.89
CA THR A 85 1.43 7.61 -2.15
C THR A 85 2.38 6.41 -2.23
N LEU A 86 2.89 5.90 -1.09
CA LEU A 86 3.80 4.74 -1.06
C LEU A 86 3.18 3.48 -1.70
N GLY A 87 1.85 3.39 -1.72
CA GLY A 87 1.12 2.28 -2.35
C GLY A 87 1.31 2.16 -3.87
N ILE A 88 1.84 3.21 -4.54
CA ILE A 88 2.19 3.15 -5.96
C ILE A 88 3.59 2.60 -6.21
N LEU A 89 4.48 2.71 -5.21
CA LEU A 89 5.91 2.50 -5.40
C LEU A 89 6.35 1.14 -4.88
N ILE A 90 5.79 0.71 -3.75
CA ILE A 90 6.13 -0.57 -3.12
C ILE A 90 5.36 -1.70 -3.81
N PRO A 91 6.04 -2.73 -4.35
CA PRO A 91 5.40 -3.82 -5.08
C PRO A 91 4.45 -4.68 -4.22
N PRO A 92 3.40 -5.27 -4.82
CA PRO A 92 2.95 -5.10 -6.20
C PRO A 92 2.27 -3.74 -6.38
N SER A 93 2.45 -3.10 -7.55
CA SER A 93 1.85 -1.80 -7.84
C SER A 93 1.04 -1.85 -9.13
N THR A 94 -0.19 -1.36 -9.07
CA THR A 94 -1.07 -1.26 -10.24
C THR A 94 -0.48 -0.34 -11.31
N VAL A 95 0.16 0.76 -10.90
CA VAL A 95 0.73 1.72 -11.86
C VAL A 95 2.00 1.17 -12.51
N LEU A 96 2.85 0.45 -11.77
CA LEU A 96 4.00 -0.23 -12.39
C LEU A 96 3.57 -1.32 -13.37
N ILE A 97 2.44 -1.99 -13.12
CA ILE A 97 1.87 -2.95 -14.08
C ILE A 97 1.39 -2.24 -15.35
N VAL A 98 0.67 -1.12 -15.20
CA VAL A 98 0.21 -0.29 -16.33
C VAL A 98 1.40 0.21 -17.15
N TYR A 99 2.41 0.76 -16.47
CA TYR A 99 3.64 1.24 -17.09
C TYR A 99 4.35 0.11 -17.85
N GLY A 100 4.58 -1.03 -17.19
CA GLY A 100 5.22 -2.18 -17.83
C GLY A 100 4.45 -2.72 -19.03
N TYR A 101 3.12 -2.64 -19.02
CA TYR A 101 2.30 -2.98 -20.18
C TYR A 101 2.48 -1.98 -21.33
N LEU A 102 2.47 -0.67 -21.04
CA LEU A 102 2.60 0.37 -22.05
C LEU A 102 4.00 0.47 -22.66
N THR A 103 5.04 0.22 -21.87
CA THR A 103 6.44 0.29 -22.31
C THR A 103 7.01 -1.07 -22.68
N GLU A 104 6.19 -2.13 -22.67
CA GLU A 104 6.60 -3.52 -22.94
C GLU A 104 7.77 -4.00 -22.04
N GLU A 105 7.85 -3.45 -20.83
CA GLU A 105 8.90 -3.76 -19.86
C GLU A 105 8.53 -4.95 -18.96
N SER A 106 9.56 -5.59 -18.40
CA SER A 106 9.34 -6.68 -17.46
C SER A 106 8.75 -6.18 -16.14
N ILE A 107 7.50 -6.56 -15.84
CA ILE A 107 6.82 -6.24 -14.57
C ILE A 107 7.65 -6.70 -13.36
N GLY A 108 8.28 -7.87 -13.44
CA GLY A 108 9.15 -8.38 -12.37
C GLY A 108 10.34 -7.45 -12.10
N LYS A 109 11.02 -6.96 -13.14
CA LYS A 109 12.12 -6.00 -13.01
C LYS A 109 11.64 -4.67 -12.44
N LEU A 110 10.51 -4.15 -12.91
CA LEU A 110 9.91 -2.92 -12.39
C LEU A 110 9.57 -3.03 -10.90
N PHE A 111 9.07 -4.20 -10.47
CA PHE A 111 8.81 -4.45 -9.06
C PHE A 111 10.11 -4.43 -8.25
N VAL A 112 11.15 -5.14 -8.68
CA VAL A 112 12.46 -5.09 -7.99
C VAL A 112 13.00 -3.65 -7.93
N ALA A 113 12.90 -2.91 -9.03
CA ALA A 113 13.34 -1.51 -9.11
C ALA A 113 12.57 -0.59 -8.15
N GLY A 114 11.29 -0.88 -7.87
CA GLY A 114 10.46 -0.10 -6.95
C GLY A 114 10.77 -0.29 -5.46
N ILE A 115 11.43 -1.38 -5.08
CA ILE A 115 11.71 -1.71 -3.66
C ILE A 115 12.58 -0.65 -3.00
N LEU A 116 13.73 -0.35 -3.59
CA LEU A 116 14.70 0.59 -3.00
C LEU A 116 14.11 2.01 -2.87
N PRO A 117 13.51 2.60 -3.92
CA PRO A 117 12.81 3.88 -3.82
C PRO A 117 11.68 3.86 -2.77
N GLY A 118 10.90 2.76 -2.69
CA GLY A 118 9.82 2.61 -1.73
C GLY A 118 10.29 2.62 -0.28
N ILE A 119 11.38 1.92 0.02
CA ILE A 119 12.01 1.90 1.35
C ILE A 119 12.58 3.29 1.68
N LEU A 120 13.33 3.89 0.75
CA LEU A 120 13.92 5.21 0.94
C LEU A 120 12.85 6.28 1.23
N LEU A 121 11.78 6.30 0.44
CA LEU A 121 10.69 7.25 0.61
C LEU A 121 9.96 7.03 1.95
N SER A 122 9.76 5.78 2.35
CA SER A 122 9.18 5.45 3.66
C SER A 122 10.05 5.98 4.81
N ILE A 123 11.37 5.82 4.71
CA ILE A 123 12.33 6.35 5.70
C ILE A 123 12.31 7.87 5.70
N PHE A 124 12.28 8.54 4.55
CA PHE A 124 12.23 10.00 4.47
C PHE A 124 10.92 10.57 5.00
N PHE A 125 9.79 9.93 4.76
CA PHE A 125 8.53 10.32 5.37
C PHE A 125 8.56 10.16 6.89
N ALA A 126 9.06 9.02 7.40
CA ALA A 126 9.21 8.81 8.84
C ALA A 126 10.18 9.82 9.48
N ALA A 127 11.31 10.12 8.81
CA ALA A 127 12.29 11.10 9.28
C ALA A 127 11.73 12.52 9.28
N THR A 128 10.96 12.89 8.26
CA THR A 128 10.29 14.20 8.19
C THR A 128 9.30 14.36 9.34
N VAL A 129 8.47 13.35 9.60
CA VAL A 129 7.53 13.34 10.73
C VAL A 129 8.28 13.43 12.06
N ALA A 130 9.34 12.65 12.24
CA ALA A 130 10.17 12.67 13.44
C ALA A 130 10.79 14.06 13.69
N LEU A 131 11.29 14.71 12.64
CA LEU A 131 11.90 16.04 12.71
C LEU A 131 10.85 17.12 13.07
N LEU A 132 9.66 17.04 12.50
CA LEU A 132 8.55 17.95 12.83
C LEU A 132 8.11 17.77 14.30
N CYS A 133 7.94 16.53 14.75
CA CYS A 133 7.54 16.24 16.14
C CYS A 133 8.65 16.55 17.14
N TRP A 134 9.91 16.51 16.73
CA TRP A 134 11.04 16.93 17.57
C TRP A 134 11.08 18.46 17.73
N ARG A 135 10.84 19.22 16.66
CA ARG A 135 10.78 20.69 16.68
C ARG A 135 9.59 21.23 17.46
N ASN A 136 8.43 20.58 17.34
CA ASN A 136 7.24 20.96 18.08
C ASN A 136 6.63 19.71 18.74
N PRO A 137 6.96 19.38 19.99
CA PRO A 137 6.42 18.19 20.65
C PRO A 137 4.90 18.18 20.81
N ALA A 138 4.23 19.34 20.71
CA ALA A 138 2.78 19.44 20.88
C ALA A 138 1.99 18.84 19.71
N ILE A 139 2.55 18.78 18.49
CA ILE A 139 1.83 18.27 17.31
C ILE A 139 1.74 16.75 17.27
N GLY A 140 2.58 16.04 18.04
CA GLY A 140 2.72 14.60 17.99
C GLY A 140 3.13 14.00 19.35
N PRO A 141 2.23 14.00 20.35
CA PRO A 141 2.54 13.49 21.68
C PRO A 141 2.94 11.99 21.65
N SER A 142 3.81 11.60 22.57
CA SER A 142 4.26 10.21 22.71
C SER A 142 3.14 9.32 23.24
N GLY A 143 2.98 8.14 22.65
CA GLY A 143 2.06 7.12 23.13
C GLY A 143 2.56 6.40 24.38
N ALA A 144 1.72 5.52 24.93
CA ALA A 144 2.08 4.72 26.09
C ALA A 144 3.24 3.76 25.76
N PRO A 145 4.20 3.56 26.70
CA PRO A 145 5.27 2.59 26.50
C PRO A 145 4.71 1.17 26.40
N THR A 146 5.25 0.40 25.47
CA THR A 146 4.88 -1.01 25.24
C THR A 146 5.99 -1.94 25.71
N SER A 147 5.59 -3.06 26.32
CA SER A 147 6.53 -4.08 26.80
C SER A 147 7.09 -4.94 25.67
N TRP A 148 8.27 -5.55 25.88
CA TRP A 148 8.88 -6.45 24.89
C TRP A 148 7.98 -7.65 24.54
N LYS A 149 7.24 -8.19 25.52
CA LYS A 149 6.28 -9.28 25.30
C LYS A 149 5.15 -8.86 24.36
N GLU A 150 4.66 -7.63 24.46
CA GLU A 150 3.64 -7.10 23.55
C GLU A 150 4.19 -6.89 22.14
N LYS A 151 5.43 -6.41 22.01
CA LYS A 151 6.10 -6.23 20.71
C LYS A 151 6.23 -7.56 19.94
N VAL A 152 6.68 -8.62 20.60
CA VAL A 152 6.79 -9.96 19.99
C VAL A 152 5.40 -10.51 19.65
N ARG A 153 4.42 -10.39 20.55
CA ARG A 153 3.04 -10.84 20.27
C ARG A 153 2.45 -10.10 19.06
N ALA A 154 2.72 -8.80 18.92
CA ALA A 154 2.21 -8.01 17.81
C ALA A 154 2.77 -8.44 16.45
N MET A 155 3.98 -9.03 16.37
CA MET A 155 4.54 -9.51 15.10
C MET A 155 3.67 -10.59 14.45
N THR A 156 2.93 -11.37 15.24
CA THR A 156 2.00 -12.38 14.72
C THR A 156 0.91 -11.79 13.82
N GLY A 157 0.61 -10.49 13.95
CA GLY A 157 -0.36 -9.77 13.13
C GLY A 157 0.11 -9.52 11.69
N ILE A 158 1.42 -9.52 11.44
CA ILE A 158 2.01 -9.21 10.12
C ILE A 158 2.32 -10.50 9.33
N ILE A 159 2.35 -11.66 9.98
CA ILE A 159 2.73 -12.93 9.35
C ILE A 159 1.95 -13.21 8.06
N GLU A 160 0.65 -12.90 8.05
CA GLU A 160 -0.21 -13.12 6.87
C GLU A 160 0.12 -12.21 5.70
N ALA A 161 0.41 -10.94 5.99
CA ALA A 161 0.89 -9.99 5.00
C ALA A 161 2.22 -10.46 4.39
N LEU A 162 3.14 -10.93 5.25
CA LEU A 162 4.44 -11.45 4.81
C LEU A 162 4.29 -12.72 3.97
N ILE A 163 3.45 -13.66 4.40
CA ILE A 163 3.19 -14.88 3.63
C ILE A 163 2.62 -14.53 2.25
N LEU A 164 1.63 -13.63 2.19
CA LEU A 164 1.06 -13.19 0.90
C LEU A 164 2.10 -12.51 0.01
N PHE A 165 2.88 -11.60 0.58
CA PHE A 165 3.93 -10.90 -0.15
C PHE A 165 4.98 -11.88 -0.68
N LEU A 166 5.52 -12.75 0.16
CA LEU A 166 6.53 -13.73 -0.23
C LEU A 166 5.99 -14.75 -1.25
N LEU A 167 4.75 -15.18 -1.10
CA LEU A 167 4.13 -16.12 -2.03
C LEU A 167 3.94 -15.48 -3.41
N ALA A 168 3.37 -14.28 -3.47
CA ALA A 168 3.08 -13.61 -4.74
C ALA A 168 4.34 -13.01 -5.38
N ILE A 169 5.09 -12.19 -4.63
CA ILE A 169 6.26 -11.47 -5.14
C ILE A 169 7.50 -12.36 -5.14
N GLY A 170 7.72 -13.17 -4.10
CA GLY A 170 8.85 -14.11 -4.08
C GLY A 170 8.72 -15.18 -5.17
N GLY A 171 7.53 -15.74 -5.38
CA GLY A 171 7.27 -16.66 -6.48
C GLY A 171 7.46 -16.03 -7.87
N LEU A 172 7.10 -14.75 -8.02
CA LEU A 172 7.37 -13.98 -9.25
C LEU A 172 8.87 -13.79 -9.49
N PHE A 173 9.64 -13.45 -8.45
CA PHE A 173 11.08 -13.19 -8.57
C PHE A 173 11.91 -14.46 -8.78
N LEU A 174 11.48 -15.58 -8.20
CA LEU A 174 12.08 -16.90 -8.43
C LEU A 174 11.72 -17.47 -9.81
N GLY A 175 10.86 -16.79 -10.58
CA GLY A 175 10.43 -17.24 -11.90
C GLY A 175 9.45 -18.41 -11.87
N TRP A 176 8.86 -18.72 -10.71
CA TRP A 176 7.88 -19.80 -10.58
C TRP A 176 6.55 -19.45 -11.24
N PHE A 177 6.21 -18.17 -11.27
CA PHE A 177 4.93 -17.68 -11.78
C PHE A 177 5.12 -16.50 -12.74
N SER A 178 4.26 -16.40 -13.75
CA SER A 178 4.08 -15.16 -14.50
C SER A 178 3.43 -14.08 -13.63
N PRO A 179 3.52 -12.77 -13.98
CA PRO A 179 2.86 -11.70 -13.25
C PRO A 179 1.36 -11.95 -13.03
N THR A 180 0.69 -12.50 -14.04
CA THR A 180 -0.73 -12.84 -13.98
C THR A 180 -1.01 -13.96 -12.98
N GLN A 181 -0.19 -15.02 -12.99
CA GLN A 181 -0.28 -16.15 -12.05
C GLN A 181 0.03 -15.71 -10.62
N ALA A 182 1.08 -14.92 -10.42
CA ALA A 182 1.44 -14.35 -9.13
C ALA A 182 0.29 -13.54 -8.52
N GLY A 183 -0.37 -12.71 -9.33
CA GLY A 183 -1.55 -11.96 -8.90
C GLY A 183 -2.73 -12.87 -8.54
N ALA A 184 -2.96 -13.95 -9.29
CA ALA A 184 -4.04 -14.91 -9.02
C ALA A 184 -3.80 -15.68 -7.71
N ILE A 185 -2.58 -16.15 -7.49
CA ILE A 185 -2.16 -16.84 -6.26
C ILE A 185 -2.27 -15.89 -5.07
N GLY A 186 -1.83 -14.64 -5.23
CA GLY A 186 -1.98 -13.61 -4.20
C GLY A 186 -3.44 -13.34 -3.85
N ALA A 187 -4.32 -13.18 -4.85
CA ALA A 187 -5.75 -12.96 -4.62
C ALA A 187 -6.44 -14.17 -3.96
N GLY A 188 -6.13 -15.39 -4.42
CA GLY A 188 -6.60 -16.63 -3.81
C GLY A 188 -6.11 -16.79 -2.38
N GLY A 189 -4.84 -16.50 -2.11
CA GLY A 189 -4.27 -16.51 -0.77
C GLY A 189 -4.95 -15.51 0.16
N ALA A 190 -5.20 -14.27 -0.31
CA ALA A 190 -5.86 -13.25 0.49
C ALA A 190 -7.31 -13.64 0.83
N LEU A 191 -8.00 -14.28 -0.12
CA LEU A 191 -9.32 -14.87 0.09
C LEU A 191 -9.28 -15.98 1.16
N ILE A 192 -8.35 -16.92 1.03
CA ILE A 192 -8.17 -18.04 1.99
C ILE A 192 -7.89 -17.50 3.40
N ILE A 193 -7.01 -16.49 3.52
CA ILE A 193 -6.72 -15.85 4.82
C ILE A 193 -7.98 -15.20 5.41
N GLY A 194 -8.75 -14.49 4.59
CA GLY A 194 -10.01 -13.89 5.04
C GLY A 194 -11.04 -14.91 5.53
N LEU A 195 -11.15 -16.05 4.84
CA LEU A 195 -12.03 -17.16 5.22
C LEU A 195 -11.54 -17.87 6.48
N ALA A 196 -10.25 -18.21 6.57
CA ALA A 196 -9.64 -18.87 7.72
C ALA A 196 -9.77 -18.03 9.00
N ARG A 197 -9.63 -16.70 8.88
CA ARG A 197 -9.82 -15.75 9.98
C ARG A 197 -11.28 -15.47 10.32
N ARG A 198 -12.25 -15.97 9.54
CA ARG A 198 -13.68 -15.65 9.64
C ARG A 198 -13.98 -14.15 9.62
N GLN A 199 -13.14 -13.37 8.94
CA GLN A 199 -13.30 -11.92 8.79
C GLN A 199 -14.01 -11.54 7.48
N LEU A 200 -14.07 -12.48 6.53
CA LEU A 200 -14.79 -12.30 5.28
C LEU A 200 -16.24 -12.79 5.43
N SER A 201 -17.19 -11.87 5.52
CA SER A 201 -18.61 -12.18 5.36
C SER A 201 -18.99 -12.24 3.88
N TRP A 202 -20.13 -12.88 3.56
CA TRP A 202 -20.65 -12.89 2.19
C TRP A 202 -20.82 -11.48 1.62
N ARG A 203 -21.32 -10.55 2.44
CA ARG A 203 -21.41 -9.13 2.07
C ARG A 203 -20.04 -8.52 1.80
N SER A 204 -19.07 -8.74 2.68
CA SER A 204 -17.70 -8.19 2.53
C SER A 204 -17.00 -8.74 1.28
N PHE A 205 -17.22 -10.01 0.95
CA PHE A 205 -16.71 -10.63 -0.28
C PHE A 205 -17.24 -9.92 -1.54
N PHE A 206 -18.56 -9.71 -1.64
CA PHE A 206 -19.17 -9.01 -2.77
C PHE A 206 -18.74 -7.56 -2.88
N GLU A 207 -18.71 -6.83 -1.76
CA GLU A 207 -18.25 -5.43 -1.76
C GLU A 207 -16.77 -5.31 -2.17
N SER A 208 -15.91 -6.20 -1.69
CA SER A 208 -14.48 -6.22 -2.06
C SER A 208 -14.25 -6.58 -3.52
N GLY A 209 -15.07 -7.50 -4.06
CA GLY A 209 -15.07 -7.84 -5.47
C GLY A 209 -15.53 -6.67 -6.34
N LYS A 210 -16.60 -5.98 -5.93
CA LYS A 210 -17.12 -4.78 -6.62
C LYS A 210 -16.10 -3.64 -6.62
N GLU A 211 -15.42 -3.39 -5.50
CA GLU A 211 -14.37 -2.37 -5.42
C GLU A 211 -13.16 -2.72 -6.28
N GLY A 212 -12.78 -4.01 -6.30
CA GLY A 212 -11.73 -4.51 -7.17
C GLY A 212 -12.07 -4.36 -8.65
N LEU A 213 -13.31 -4.67 -9.04
CA LEU A 213 -13.82 -4.48 -10.40
C LEU A 213 -13.85 -3.01 -10.80
N ARG A 214 -14.35 -2.13 -9.93
CA ARG A 214 -14.38 -0.68 -10.15
C ARG A 214 -12.98 -0.14 -10.43
N THR A 215 -12.02 -0.52 -9.59
CA THR A 215 -10.62 -0.10 -9.74
C THR A 215 -10.04 -0.63 -11.05
N ALA A 216 -10.32 -1.89 -11.40
CA ALA A 216 -9.88 -2.47 -12.67
C ALA A 216 -10.49 -1.75 -13.89
N CYS A 217 -11.79 -1.42 -13.87
CA CYS A 217 -12.44 -0.65 -14.93
C CYS A 217 -11.82 0.74 -15.09
N MET A 218 -11.54 1.44 -13.99
CA MET A 218 -10.86 2.75 -14.03
C MET A 218 -9.48 2.63 -14.69
N VAL A 219 -8.69 1.62 -14.32
CA VAL A 219 -7.36 1.40 -14.89
C VAL A 219 -7.44 1.09 -16.38
N ILE A 220 -8.33 0.18 -16.80
CA ILE A 220 -8.52 -0.18 -18.22
C ILE A 220 -8.93 1.06 -19.02
N PHE A 221 -9.86 1.87 -18.50
CA PHE A 221 -10.30 3.09 -19.16
C PHE A 221 -9.17 4.11 -19.36
N ILE A 222 -8.31 4.29 -18.34
CA ILE A 222 -7.12 5.14 -18.44
C ILE A 222 -6.14 4.61 -19.49
N ILE A 223 -5.89 3.29 -19.52
CA ILE A 223 -5.02 2.66 -20.52
C ILE A 223 -5.58 2.90 -21.92
N THR A 224 -6.87 2.65 -22.15
CA THR A 224 -7.50 2.85 -23.45
C THR A 224 -7.36 4.30 -23.92
N GLY A 225 -7.63 5.27 -23.04
CA GLY A 225 -7.43 6.69 -23.36
C GLY A 225 -5.98 7.03 -23.68
N ALA A 226 -5.03 6.51 -22.90
CA ALA A 226 -3.60 6.72 -23.13
C ALA A 226 -3.11 6.13 -24.47
N VAL A 227 -3.60 4.94 -24.85
CA VAL A 227 -3.25 4.29 -26.12
C VAL A 227 -3.82 5.07 -27.31
N ILE A 228 -5.09 5.48 -27.25
CA ILE A 228 -5.72 6.30 -28.32
C ILE A 228 -4.97 7.62 -28.47
N PHE A 229 -4.67 8.30 -27.36
CA PHE A 229 -3.92 9.55 -27.36
C PHE A 229 -2.49 9.37 -27.89
N GLY A 230 -1.79 8.30 -27.48
CA GLY A 230 -0.46 7.98 -27.97
C GLY A 230 -0.43 7.75 -29.48
N HIS A 231 -1.44 7.06 -30.02
CA HIS A 231 -1.59 6.87 -31.46
C HIS A 231 -1.86 8.19 -32.19
N PHE A 232 -2.72 9.05 -31.65
CA PHE A 232 -2.95 10.39 -32.18
C PHE A 232 -1.67 11.24 -32.21
N MET A 233 -0.88 11.23 -31.11
CA MET A 233 0.40 11.94 -31.05
C MET A 233 1.41 11.42 -32.07
N ALA A 234 1.46 10.09 -32.29
CA ALA A 234 2.33 9.47 -33.28
C ALA A 234 1.94 9.87 -34.72
N VAL A 235 0.65 9.83 -35.05
CA VAL A 235 0.14 10.19 -36.38
C VAL A 235 0.29 11.69 -36.68
N SER A 236 0.01 12.54 -35.69
CA SER A 236 0.13 14.01 -35.82
C SER A 236 1.57 14.51 -35.87
N ARG A 237 2.56 13.62 -35.60
CA ARG A 237 3.99 13.93 -35.53
C ARG A 237 4.37 15.07 -34.56
N ILE A 238 3.46 15.47 -33.67
CA ILE A 238 3.69 16.56 -32.71
C ILE A 238 4.97 16.34 -31.88
N PRO A 239 5.26 15.13 -31.34
CA PRO A 239 6.50 14.91 -30.59
C PRO A 239 7.77 15.14 -31.40
N PHE A 240 7.76 14.85 -32.70
CA PHE A 240 8.93 15.03 -33.57
C PHE A 240 9.18 16.50 -33.88
N VAL A 241 8.11 17.27 -34.11
CA VAL A 241 8.19 18.72 -34.35
C VAL A 241 8.69 19.48 -33.11
N LEU A 242 8.34 19.00 -31.92
CA LEU A 242 8.79 19.57 -30.64
C LEU A 242 10.23 19.17 -30.26
N ALA A 243 10.78 18.13 -30.88
CA ALA A 243 12.12 17.63 -30.57
C ALA A 243 13.23 18.29 -31.40
N GLU A 244 12.87 19.01 -32.47
CA GLU A 244 13.74 19.93 -33.22
C GLU A 244 13.75 21.33 -32.61
#